data_AF-A0A2E4I8I6-F1
#
_entry.id   AF-A0A2E4I8I6-F1
#
_cell.length_a   1.000
_cell.length_b   1.000
_cell.length_c   1.000
_cell.angle_alpha   90.00
_cell.angle_beta   90.00
_cell.angle_gamma   90.00
#
_symmetry.space_group_name_H-M   'P 1'
#
loop_
_entity.id
_entity.type
_entity.pdbx_description
1 polymer ?
#
loop_
_entity_poly.entity_id
_entity_poly.type
_entity_poly.pdbx_seq_one_letter_code
_entity_poly.pdbx_strand_id
1 'polypeptide(L)'
;MNGFPLDSRPDILSLPLSEFEWGYKGAGPARLSFAILAHYFQDDRKALEVYRSFCDSVIAELQEDEWSVTTDVINRYLQKTVEVSMTLDELLNRVRASRS
;
A
#
# COMPACT_ATOMS: atom_id res chain seq x y z
N MET A 1 -0.83 -0.99 18.93
CA MET A 1 -0.30 -2.19 18.26
C MET A 1 0.48 -3.00 19.28
N ASN A 2 0.29 -4.30 19.26
CA ASN A 2 0.60 -5.28 20.31
C ASN A 2 2.10 -5.67 20.39
N GLY A 3 3.01 -4.80 19.91
CA GLY A 3 4.46 -4.96 20.07
C GLY A 3 5.11 -6.12 19.30
N PHE A 4 4.35 -6.91 18.55
CA PHE A 4 4.90 -7.97 17.70
C PHE A 4 5.47 -7.38 16.40
N PRO A 5 6.66 -7.85 15.96
CA PRO A 5 7.23 -7.42 14.68
C PRO A 5 6.32 -7.84 13.53
N LEU A 6 6.21 -6.98 12.51
CA LEU A 6 5.52 -7.30 11.26
C LEU A 6 6.30 -8.40 10.53
N ASP A 7 5.57 -9.38 9.98
CA ASP A 7 6.15 -10.35 9.07
C ASP A 7 6.51 -9.65 7.74
N SER A 8 7.74 -9.84 7.26
CA SER A 8 8.22 -9.27 6.01
C SER A 8 7.65 -9.95 4.77
N ARG A 9 6.93 -11.08 4.95
CA ARG A 9 6.19 -11.81 3.91
C ARG A 9 7.04 -12.12 2.66
N PRO A 10 8.22 -12.77 2.84
CA PRO A 10 9.09 -13.11 1.71
C PRO A 10 8.45 -14.15 0.75
N ASP A 11 7.37 -14.80 1.18
CA ASP A 11 6.55 -15.73 0.40
C ASP A 11 5.78 -15.06 -0.76
N ILE A 12 5.59 -13.74 -0.70
CA ILE A 12 4.82 -13.00 -1.71
C ILE A 12 5.70 -12.66 -2.91
N LEU A 13 5.70 -13.53 -3.90
CA LEU A 13 6.53 -13.44 -5.12
C LEU A 13 6.23 -12.22 -6.01
N SER A 14 5.07 -11.59 -5.87
CA SER A 14 4.69 -10.37 -6.60
C SER A 14 5.38 -9.12 -6.06
N LEU A 15 6.09 -9.22 -4.93
CA LEU A 15 6.87 -8.15 -4.32
C LEU A 15 8.37 -8.45 -4.45
N PRO A 16 9.21 -7.45 -4.78
CA PRO A 16 10.66 -7.62 -4.74
C PRO A 16 11.12 -8.04 -3.34
N LEU A 17 12.12 -8.92 -3.26
CA LEU A 17 12.78 -9.28 -2.01
C LEU A 17 13.60 -8.08 -1.48
N SER A 18 13.06 -7.37 -0.49
CA SER A 18 13.67 -6.22 0.17
C SER A 18 13.52 -6.28 1.69
N GLU A 19 14.28 -5.47 2.40
CA GLU A 19 14.05 -5.14 3.80
C GLU A 19 12.94 -4.08 3.93
N PHE A 20 12.52 -3.76 5.16
CA PHE A 20 11.59 -2.66 5.38
C PHE A 20 12.34 -1.33 5.39
N GLU A 21 11.84 -0.38 4.61
CA GLU A 21 12.33 0.99 4.54
C GLU A 21 11.14 1.94 4.36
N TRP A 22 11.36 3.24 4.47
CA TRP A 22 10.32 4.27 4.35
C TRP A 22 10.93 5.61 3.92
N GLY A 23 10.09 6.62 3.66
CA GLY A 23 10.55 7.98 3.33
C GLY A 23 10.99 8.19 1.89
N TYR A 24 10.77 7.20 1.02
CA TYR A 24 10.99 7.31 -0.41
C TYR A 24 10.12 6.30 -1.19
N LYS A 25 10.16 6.34 -2.52
CA LYS A 25 9.48 5.36 -3.38
C LYS A 25 10.43 4.23 -3.77
N GLY A 26 10.05 2.98 -3.51
CA GLY A 26 10.89 1.85 -3.89
C GLY A 26 10.42 0.51 -3.34
N ALA A 27 11.28 -0.49 -3.46
CA ALA A 27 10.99 -1.86 -3.06
C ALA A 27 10.83 -2.03 -1.54
N GLY A 28 11.70 -1.42 -0.73
CA GLY A 28 11.60 -1.47 0.73
C GLY A 28 10.30 -0.85 1.26
N PRO A 29 9.99 0.40 0.88
CA PRO A 29 8.72 1.06 1.23
C PRO A 29 7.49 0.29 0.74
N ALA A 30 7.53 -0.28 -0.47
CA ALA A 30 6.44 -1.08 -1.00
C ALA A 30 6.21 -2.37 -0.19
N ARG A 31 7.28 -3.01 0.27
CA ARG A 31 7.19 -4.20 1.11
C ARG A 31 6.66 -3.90 2.50
N LEU A 32 7.14 -2.82 3.12
CA LEU A 32 6.60 -2.36 4.40
C LEU A 32 5.11 -2.04 4.29
N SER A 33 4.72 -1.31 3.24
CA SER A 33 3.33 -1.02 2.92
C SER A 33 2.47 -2.29 2.84
N PHE A 34 2.93 -3.28 2.08
CA PHE A 34 2.23 -4.55 1.97
C PHE A 34 2.12 -5.27 3.32
N ALA A 35 3.20 -5.39 4.09
CA ALA A 35 3.19 -6.08 5.38
C ALA A 35 2.19 -5.45 6.37
N ILE A 36 2.13 -4.11 6.43
CA ILE A 36 1.15 -3.38 7.24
C ILE A 36 -0.28 -3.72 6.81
N LEU A 37 -0.55 -3.67 5.51
CA LEU A 37 -1.90 -3.91 4.97
C LEU A 37 -2.32 -5.37 5.06
N ALA A 38 -1.40 -6.33 4.86
CA ALA A 38 -1.66 -7.75 5.03
C ALA A 38 -1.98 -8.06 6.49
N HIS A 39 -1.24 -7.47 7.44
CA HIS A 39 -1.56 -7.55 8.85
C HIS A 39 -2.92 -6.91 9.18
N TYR A 40 -3.23 -5.77 8.56
CA TYR A 40 -4.50 -5.08 8.77
C TYR A 40 -5.72 -5.87 8.24
N PHE A 41 -5.64 -6.35 6.99
CA PHE A 41 -6.75 -7.04 6.34
C PHE A 41 -6.86 -8.52 6.71
N GLN A 42 -5.77 -9.14 7.16
CA GLN A 42 -5.64 -10.60 7.24
C GLN A 42 -5.97 -11.28 5.89
N ASP A 43 -5.70 -10.59 4.78
CA ASP A 43 -6.01 -11.00 3.41
C ASP A 43 -4.99 -10.38 2.45
N ASP A 44 -4.11 -11.23 1.91
CA ASP A 44 -3.03 -10.80 1.02
C ASP A 44 -3.56 -10.23 -0.30
N ARG A 45 -4.72 -10.67 -0.77
CA ARG A 45 -5.27 -10.20 -2.04
C ARG A 45 -5.70 -8.74 -1.91
N LYS A 46 -6.42 -8.41 -0.84
CA LYS A 46 -6.79 -7.03 -0.53
C LYS A 46 -5.57 -6.14 -0.31
N ALA A 47 -4.53 -6.65 0.35
CA ALA A 47 -3.29 -5.92 0.51
C ALA A 47 -2.61 -5.66 -0.85
N LEU A 48 -2.56 -6.66 -1.75
CA LEU A 48 -1.98 -6.53 -3.08
C LEU A 48 -2.69 -5.49 -3.96
N GLU A 49 -3.99 -5.27 -3.77
CA GLU A 49 -4.76 -4.29 -4.54
C GLU A 49 -4.36 -2.84 -4.22
N VAL A 50 -4.00 -2.54 -2.96
CA VAL A 50 -3.82 -1.15 -2.49
C VAL A 50 -2.43 -0.82 -1.98
N TYR A 51 -1.52 -1.79 -1.81
CA TYR A 51 -0.20 -1.51 -1.21
C TYR A 51 0.64 -0.49 -1.99
N ARG A 52 0.56 -0.47 -3.33
CA ARG A 52 1.37 0.48 -4.11
C ARG A 52 0.92 1.91 -3.86
N SER A 53 -0.38 2.16 -3.92
CA SER A 53 -0.92 3.49 -3.70
C SER A 53 -0.77 3.92 -2.24
N PHE A 54 -0.90 3.00 -1.27
CA PHE A 54 -0.64 3.27 0.14
C PHE A 54 0.84 3.58 0.39
N CYS A 55 1.75 2.85 -0.28
CA CYS A 55 3.18 3.10 -0.23
C CYS A 55 3.47 4.53 -0.68
N ASP A 56 3.01 4.90 -1.86
CA ASP A 56 3.29 6.21 -2.46
C ASP A 56 2.67 7.38 -1.67
N SER A 57 1.57 7.16 -0.96
CA SER A 57 0.82 8.24 -0.28
C SER A 57 1.10 8.35 1.21
N VAL A 58 1.58 7.28 1.84
CA VAL A 58 1.76 7.20 3.30
C VAL A 58 3.20 6.84 3.62
N ILE A 59 3.68 5.68 3.16
CA ILE A 59 5.00 5.16 3.56
C ILE A 59 6.15 5.99 2.98
N ALA A 60 6.02 6.44 1.73
CA ALA A 60 7.01 7.27 1.06
C ALA A 60 7.12 8.68 1.67
N GLU A 61 6.10 9.13 2.39
CA GLU A 61 6.03 10.46 3.01
C GLU A 61 6.49 10.46 4.48
N LEU A 62 6.88 9.31 5.04
CA LEU A 62 7.41 9.20 6.39
C LEU A 62 8.85 9.73 6.43
N GLN A 63 9.07 10.90 7.02
CA GLN A 63 10.39 11.54 7.08
C GLN A 63 11.12 11.35 8.42
N GLU A 64 10.41 10.93 9.45
CA GLU A 64 10.95 10.77 10.79
C GLU A 64 11.66 9.42 10.95
N ASP A 65 12.69 9.39 11.81
CA ASP A 65 13.38 8.16 12.20
C ASP A 65 12.44 7.19 12.95
N GLU A 66 11.48 7.75 13.68
CA GLU A 66 10.40 7.02 14.36
C GLU A 66 9.04 7.43 13.81
N TRP A 67 8.23 6.44 13.46
CA TRP A 67 6.89 6.66 12.94
C TRP A 67 5.92 5.61 13.47
N SER A 68 4.63 5.93 13.42
CA SER A 68 3.58 4.96 13.71
C SER A 68 2.45 5.09 12.69
N VAL A 69 2.07 3.95 12.12
CA VAL A 69 0.88 3.84 11.26
C VAL A 69 -0.20 3.16 12.08
N THR A 70 -1.26 3.89 12.42
CA THR A 70 -2.39 3.34 13.17
C THR A 70 -3.50 2.86 12.24
N THR A 71 -4.42 2.06 12.77
CA THR A 71 -5.64 1.67 12.07
C THR A 71 -6.44 2.88 11.56
N ASP A 72 -6.47 3.99 12.29
CA ASP A 72 -7.11 5.23 11.85
C ASP A 72 -6.48 5.84 10.60
N VAL A 73 -5.15 5.80 10.48
CA VAL A 73 -4.44 6.26 9.29
C VAL A 73 -4.82 5.42 8.09
N ILE A 74 -4.83 4.09 8.26
CA ILE A 74 -5.21 3.14 7.21
C ILE A 74 -6.67 3.35 6.79
N ASN A 75 -7.60 3.45 7.75
CA ASN A 75 -9.02 3.67 7.46
C ASN A 75 -9.27 4.99 6.72
N ARG A 76 -8.63 6.08 7.16
CA ARG A 76 -8.73 7.38 6.50
C ARG A 76 -8.19 7.32 5.07
N TYR A 77 -7.09 6.59 4.86
CA TYR A 77 -6.56 6.38 3.52
C TYR A 77 -7.55 5.63 2.63
N LEU A 78 -8.09 4.49 3.11
CA LEU A 78 -9.02 3.67 2.34
C LEU A 78 -10.32 4.42 2.01
N GLN A 79 -10.84 5.24 2.93
CA GLN A 79 -12.00 6.10 2.65
C GLN A 79 -11.73 7.08 1.50
N LYS A 80 -10.55 7.72 1.47
CA LYS A 80 -10.14 8.61 0.37
C LYS A 80 -10.04 7.88 -0.97
N THR A 81 -9.55 6.65 -0.98
CA THR A 81 -9.42 5.86 -2.22
C THR A 81 -10.79 5.39 -2.73
N VAL A 82 -11.75 5.14 -1.85
CA VAL A 82 -13.13 4.75 -2.22
C VAL A 82 -13.94 5.93 -2.78
N GLU A 83 -13.62 7.18 -2.43
CA GLU A 83 -14.33 8.38 -2.91
C GLU A 83 -14.06 8.75 -4.38
N VAL A 84 -13.12 8.08 -5.07
CA VAL A 84 -12.91 8.28 -6.52
C VAL A 84 -13.24 7.00 -7.26
N SER A 85 -14.52 6.65 -7.25
CA SER A 85 -15.13 5.64 -8.11
C SER A 85 -15.17 6.12 -9.56
N MET A 86 -14.01 6.35 -10.18
CA MET A 86 -13.88 5.90 -11.56
C MET A 86 -13.42 4.46 -11.48
N THR A 87 -14.28 3.54 -11.89
CA THR A 87 -13.91 2.12 -11.90
C THR A 87 -12.70 1.92 -12.81
N LEU A 88 -11.89 0.89 -12.53
CA LEU A 88 -10.78 0.51 -13.42
C LEU A 88 -11.27 0.34 -14.87
N ASP A 89 -12.49 -0.15 -15.05
CA ASP A 89 -13.16 -0.22 -16.35
C ASP A 89 -13.40 1.15 -16.98
N GLU A 90 -13.82 2.16 -16.22
CA GLU A 90 -13.96 3.53 -16.71
C GLU A 90 -12.62 4.18 -17.07
N LEU A 91 -11.57 3.92 -16.29
CA LEU A 91 -10.21 4.39 -16.59
C LEU A 91 -9.65 3.72 -17.85
N LEU A 92 -9.76 2.39 -17.94
CA LEU A 92 -9.30 1.64 -19.10
C LEU A 92 -10.09 2.01 -20.37
N ASN A 93 -11.39 2.26 -20.25
CA ASN A 93 -12.21 2.73 -21.37
C ASN A 93 -11.83 4.14 -21.82
N ARG A 94 -11.52 5.08 -20.91
CA ARG A 94 -11.03 6.41 -21.30
C ARG A 94 -9.68 6.37 -22.00
N VAL A 95 -8.73 5.58 -21.50
CA VAL A 95 -7.39 5.46 -22.12
C VAL A 95 -7.46 4.81 -23.51
N ARG A 96 -8.41 3.89 -23.72
CA ARG A 96 -8.67 3.29 -25.04
C ARG A 96 -9.37 4.24 -26.01
N ALA A 97 -10.31 5.04 -25.53
CA ALA A 97 -11.05 6.01 -26.35
C ALA A 97 -10.20 7.20 -26.82
N SER A 98 -9.11 7.54 -26.12
CA SER A 98 -8.19 8.62 -26.51
C SER A 98 -7.13 8.23 -27.55
N ARG A 99 -7.18 7.02 -28.09
CA ARG A 99 -6.21 6.50 -29.09
C ARG A 99 -6.85 6.14 -30.45
N SER A 100 -8.08 6.59 -30.73
CA SER A 100 -8.73 6.49 -32.05
C SER A 100 -8.81 7.85 -32.75
#